data_AF-A0A5J5B9X1-F1
#
_entry.id   AF-A0A5J5B9X1-F1
#
_cell.length_a   1.000
_cell.length_b   1.000
_cell.length_c   1.000
_cell.angle_alpha   90.00
_cell.angle_beta   90.00
_cell.angle_gamma   90.00
#
_symmetry.space_group_name_H-M   'P 1'
#
loop_
_entity.id
_entity.type
_entity.pdbx_description
1 polymer ?
#
loop_
_entity_poly.entity_id
_entity_poly.type
_entity_poly.pdbx_seq_one_letter_code
_entity_poly.pdbx_strand_id
1 'polypeptide(L)'
;MSSQLYNQAKPYLAVIFLQFGRAGMNIIAKFALNGGMSQYTFAVYRNVIATVVFAPFALVLEKKVRPRMTFSIFFNIMLLSLLEPVIDQNLYYAGMKLEKVNIRRLHSQAKVVGTLVTLGGAMIMTLIKGLIIGLPWTKYKSYEQSPTSAANQQDSIKGALMITAGCFCWATFHILQAITLKSYPAELSLTSLICMMGALQGTALTLIVEKGNTAIWSIHWDTKLIAALYGGIISSGVTYYVSAVIMRRKGPVFVTAFNPLSMVIVAIIGTFILSEQVYLGRVLGAVFIVMGLYLTLWGKSKDKNSSNSDSEMVAPMDQEKASMGDVKETSYQESVSVSKAKPADEAV
;
A
#
# COMPACT_ATOMS: atom_id res chain seq x y z
N MET A 1 -6.35 -11.15 28.28
CA MET A 1 -6.06 -11.44 26.86
C MET A 1 -6.53 -10.32 25.92
N SER A 2 -6.37 -9.03 26.27
CA SER A 2 -7.26 -7.99 25.70
C SER A 2 -6.61 -6.90 24.84
N SER A 3 -5.47 -6.30 25.22
CA SER A 3 -4.91 -5.14 24.47
C SER A 3 -3.82 -5.51 23.46
N GLN A 4 -2.92 -6.43 23.81
CA GLN A 4 -1.79 -6.83 22.95
C GLN A 4 -2.23 -7.62 21.72
N LEU A 5 -3.13 -8.59 21.88
CA LEU A 5 -3.67 -9.37 20.75
C LEU A 5 -4.47 -8.48 19.79
N TYR A 6 -5.28 -7.56 20.31
CA TYR A 6 -6.00 -6.59 19.51
C TYR A 6 -5.05 -5.71 18.68
N ASN A 7 -3.99 -5.18 19.29
CA ASN A 7 -2.99 -4.37 18.60
C ASN A 7 -2.20 -5.16 17.55
N GLN A 8 -1.98 -6.46 17.76
CA GLN A 8 -1.34 -7.33 16.76
C GLN A 8 -2.29 -7.69 15.62
N ALA A 9 -3.58 -7.94 15.89
CA ALA A 9 -4.59 -8.30 14.90
C ALA A 9 -5.07 -7.11 14.05
N LYS A 10 -5.12 -5.89 14.62
CA LYS A 10 -5.55 -4.66 13.96
C LYS A 10 -5.00 -4.45 12.54
N PRO A 11 -3.68 -4.54 12.27
CA PRO A 11 -3.17 -4.39 10.91
C PRO A 11 -3.65 -5.49 9.96
N TYR A 12 -3.88 -6.72 10.42
CA TYR A 12 -4.38 -7.81 9.56
C TYR A 12 -5.84 -7.57 9.19
N LEU A 13 -6.69 -7.23 10.17
CA LEU A 13 -8.10 -6.90 9.92
C LEU A 13 -8.23 -5.68 8.99
N ALA A 14 -7.38 -4.67 9.18
CA ALA A 14 -7.36 -3.49 8.33
C ALA A 14 -6.99 -3.84 6.88
N VAL A 15 -5.96 -4.66 6.63
CA VAL A 15 -5.65 -5.09 5.25
C VAL A 15 -6.78 -5.92 4.65
N ILE A 16 -7.38 -6.85 5.41
CA ILE A 16 -8.51 -7.65 4.90
C ILE A 16 -9.67 -6.73 4.48
N PHE A 17 -10.02 -5.74 5.33
CA PHE A 17 -11.02 -4.72 5.00
C PHE A 17 -10.68 -3.96 3.72
N LEU A 18 -9.40 -3.60 3.52
CA LEU A 18 -8.96 -2.97 2.28
C LEU A 18 -9.16 -3.86 1.05
N GLN A 19 -8.91 -5.17 1.16
CA GLN A 19 -9.11 -6.08 0.03
C GLN A 19 -10.59 -6.23 -0.35
N PHE A 20 -11.51 -6.17 0.62
CA PHE A 20 -12.94 -6.07 0.35
C PHE A 20 -13.30 -4.77 -0.38
N GLY A 21 -12.79 -3.62 0.10
CA GLY A 21 -13.01 -2.32 -0.53
C GLY A 21 -12.56 -2.31 -2.00
N ARG A 22 -11.36 -2.85 -2.27
CA ARG A 22 -10.80 -3.01 -3.61
C ARG A 22 -11.58 -4.00 -4.47
N ALA A 23 -12.05 -5.10 -3.88
CA ALA A 23 -12.86 -6.08 -4.62
C ALA A 23 -14.20 -5.49 -5.07
N GLY A 24 -14.88 -4.76 -4.17
CA GLY A 24 -16.10 -4.02 -4.53
C GLY A 24 -15.85 -3.00 -5.63
N MET A 25 -14.71 -2.31 -5.60
CA MET A 25 -14.33 -1.35 -6.64
C MET A 25 -14.19 -2.01 -8.01
N ASN A 26 -13.56 -3.19 -8.10
CA ASN A 26 -13.40 -3.88 -9.39
C ASN A 26 -14.75 -4.19 -10.05
N ILE A 27 -15.75 -4.58 -9.25
CA ILE A 27 -17.10 -4.89 -9.73
C ILE A 27 -17.85 -3.62 -10.13
N ILE A 28 -17.83 -2.61 -9.27
CA ILE A 28 -18.48 -1.31 -9.50
C ILE A 28 -17.88 -0.59 -10.72
N ALA A 29 -16.54 -0.61 -10.86
CA ALA A 29 -15.85 -0.07 -12.03
C ALA A 29 -16.28 -0.79 -13.31
N LYS A 30 -16.32 -2.13 -13.30
CA LYS A 30 -16.78 -2.92 -14.45
C LYS A 30 -18.20 -2.53 -14.87
N PHE A 31 -19.11 -2.36 -13.90
CA PHE A 31 -20.47 -1.93 -14.19
C PHE A 31 -20.53 -0.51 -14.77
N ALA A 32 -19.80 0.45 -14.17
CA ALA A 32 -19.78 1.84 -14.63
C ALA A 32 -19.18 1.99 -16.03
N LEU A 33 -18.07 1.30 -16.31
CA LEU A 33 -17.41 1.29 -17.62
C LEU A 33 -18.28 0.63 -18.69
N ASN A 34 -18.90 -0.52 -18.38
CA ASN A 34 -19.84 -1.17 -19.30
C ASN A 34 -21.10 -0.32 -19.56
N GLY A 35 -21.48 0.52 -18.61
CA GLY A 35 -22.54 1.53 -18.77
C GLY A 35 -22.14 2.77 -19.59
N GLY A 36 -20.98 2.74 -20.26
CA GLY A 36 -20.50 3.79 -21.15
C GLY A 36 -19.83 4.98 -20.44
N MET A 37 -19.38 4.82 -19.20
CA MET A 37 -18.54 5.84 -18.55
C MET A 37 -17.11 5.77 -19.11
N SER A 38 -16.53 6.91 -19.50
CA SER A 38 -15.12 6.93 -19.90
C SER A 38 -14.22 6.62 -18.71
N GLN A 39 -13.25 5.73 -18.94
CA GLN A 39 -12.25 5.32 -17.96
C GLN A 39 -11.37 6.49 -17.47
N TYR A 40 -11.11 7.47 -18.34
CA TYR A 40 -10.29 8.63 -18.03
C TYR A 40 -10.99 9.53 -17.01
N THR A 41 -12.22 9.93 -17.32
CA THR A 41 -13.03 10.78 -16.43
C THR A 41 -13.40 10.05 -15.14
N PHE A 42 -13.64 8.74 -15.18
CA PHE A 42 -13.83 7.93 -13.98
C PHE A 42 -12.64 7.99 -13.03
N ALA A 43 -11.41 7.87 -13.55
CA ALA A 43 -10.20 7.99 -12.75
C ALA A 43 -10.03 9.39 -12.14
N VAL A 44 -10.35 10.45 -12.91
CA VAL A 44 -10.31 11.84 -12.43
C VAL A 44 -11.29 12.05 -11.29
N TYR A 45 -12.57 11.72 -11.48
CA TYR A 45 -13.59 11.93 -10.43
C TYR A 45 -13.24 11.20 -9.16
N ARG A 46 -12.70 9.97 -9.26
CA ARG A 46 -12.24 9.19 -8.12
C ARG A 46 -11.23 9.97 -7.28
N ASN A 47 -10.21 10.54 -7.93
CA ASN A 47 -9.15 11.27 -7.26
C ASN A 47 -9.60 12.67 -6.77
N VAL A 48 -10.48 13.35 -7.50
CA VAL A 48 -11.08 14.62 -7.07
C VAL A 48 -11.91 14.42 -5.80
N ILE A 49 -12.82 13.44 -5.80
CA ILE A 49 -13.68 13.13 -4.64
C ILE A 49 -12.80 12.77 -3.43
N ALA A 50 -11.79 11.92 -3.61
CA ALA A 50 -10.85 11.58 -2.54
C ALA A 50 -10.15 12.83 -1.97
N THR A 51 -9.71 13.74 -2.83
CA THR A 51 -9.04 14.98 -2.41
C THR A 51 -9.99 15.89 -1.63
N VAL A 52 -11.19 16.14 -2.16
CA VAL A 52 -12.19 17.00 -1.51
C VAL A 52 -12.58 16.47 -0.14
N VAL A 53 -12.74 15.15 -0.02
CA VAL A 53 -13.10 14.52 1.25
C VAL A 53 -11.94 14.54 2.23
N PHE A 54 -10.72 14.13 1.83
CA PHE A 54 -9.62 13.90 2.78
C PHE A 54 -8.73 15.12 3.04
N ALA A 55 -8.62 16.07 2.12
CA ALA A 55 -7.76 17.25 2.29
C ALA A 55 -8.15 18.12 3.50
N PRO A 56 -9.45 18.39 3.79
CA PRO A 56 -9.84 19.10 4.99
C PRO A 56 -9.41 18.39 6.27
N PHE A 57 -9.63 17.07 6.36
CA PHE A 57 -9.20 16.28 7.52
C PHE A 57 -7.69 16.27 7.67
N ALA A 58 -6.93 16.18 6.57
CA ALA A 58 -5.48 16.27 6.59
C ALA A 58 -4.99 17.62 7.12
N LEU A 59 -5.64 18.73 6.74
CA LEU A 59 -5.30 20.07 7.21
C LEU A 59 -5.60 20.28 8.70
N VAL A 60 -6.65 19.64 9.22
CA VAL A 60 -7.06 19.77 10.63
C VAL A 60 -6.28 18.82 11.54
N LEU A 61 -6.23 17.52 11.19
CA LEU A 61 -5.71 16.47 12.08
C LEU A 61 -4.18 16.41 12.11
N GLU A 62 -3.51 16.74 11.00
CA GLU A 62 -2.06 16.62 10.88
C GLU A 62 -1.33 17.98 10.86
N LYS A 63 -2.02 19.08 11.15
CA LYS A 63 -1.46 20.45 11.17
C LYS A 63 -0.14 20.54 11.94
N LYS A 64 -0.04 19.82 13.06
CA LYS A 64 1.13 19.84 13.98
C LYS A 64 2.20 18.80 13.63
N VAL A 65 1.87 17.77 12.86
CA VAL A 65 2.75 16.64 12.53
C VAL A 65 3.36 16.79 11.14
N ARG A 66 2.75 17.63 10.28
CA ARG A 66 3.16 17.88 8.91
C ARG A 66 4.58 18.51 8.87
N PRO A 67 5.58 17.84 8.25
CA PRO A 67 6.88 18.44 8.04
C PRO A 67 6.82 19.51 6.93
N ARG A 68 7.80 20.42 6.91
CA ARG A 68 7.91 21.44 5.86
C ARG A 68 8.07 20.77 4.49
N MET A 69 7.30 21.23 3.50
CA MET A 69 7.33 20.68 2.15
C MET A 69 8.58 21.16 1.41
N THR A 70 9.61 20.33 1.34
CA THR A 70 10.81 20.61 0.53
C THR A 70 10.55 20.28 -0.94
N PHE A 71 11.15 21.02 -1.87
CA PHE A 71 11.03 20.77 -3.32
C PHE A 71 11.29 19.30 -3.72
N SER A 72 12.25 18.62 -3.08
CA SER A 72 12.52 17.21 -3.33
C SER A 72 11.36 16.29 -2.92
N ILE A 73 10.70 16.55 -1.78
CA ILE A 73 9.53 15.77 -1.34
C ILE A 73 8.35 16.00 -2.28
N PHE A 74 8.12 17.26 -2.66
CA PHE A 74 7.10 17.61 -3.63
C PHE A 74 7.33 16.91 -4.98
N PHE A 75 8.56 16.95 -5.49
CA PHE A 75 8.93 16.28 -6.73
C PHE A 75 8.78 14.75 -6.63
N ASN A 76 9.12 14.14 -5.49
CA ASN A 76 8.88 12.71 -5.24
C ASN A 76 7.39 12.37 -5.23
N ILE A 77 6.52 13.21 -4.65
CA ILE A 77 5.06 13.02 -4.64
C ILE A 77 4.47 13.23 -6.05
N MET A 78 5.01 14.20 -6.80
CA MET A 78 4.64 14.45 -8.18
C MET A 78 5.03 13.26 -9.07
N LEU A 79 6.26 12.75 -8.98
CA LEU A 79 6.71 11.55 -9.71
C LEU A 79 5.97 10.29 -9.27
N LEU A 80 5.63 10.15 -7.98
CA LEU A 80 4.75 9.11 -7.46
C LEU A 80 3.38 9.10 -8.15
N SER A 81 2.91 10.26 -8.58
CA SER A 81 1.64 10.38 -9.31
C SER A 81 1.84 10.25 -10.84
N LEU A 82 2.96 10.76 -11.38
CA LEU A 82 3.20 10.91 -12.82
C LEU A 82 3.80 9.66 -13.49
N LEU A 83 4.50 8.80 -12.73
CA LEU A 83 5.18 7.56 -13.14
C LEU A 83 6.18 7.70 -14.31
N GLU A 84 7.46 7.49 -14.01
CA GLU A 84 8.48 7.24 -15.03
C GLU A 84 9.59 6.25 -14.60
N PRO A 85 10.11 5.47 -15.56
CA PRO A 85 11.02 4.32 -15.38
C PRO A 85 12.42 4.62 -14.82
N VAL A 86 12.83 5.88 -14.72
CA VAL A 86 14.16 6.25 -14.18
C VAL A 86 14.24 6.04 -12.67
N ILE A 87 13.10 6.09 -11.99
CA ILE A 87 12.98 5.78 -10.57
C ILE A 87 13.19 4.27 -10.32
N ASP A 88 12.80 3.38 -11.23
CA ASP A 88 12.72 1.94 -10.94
C ASP A 88 14.06 1.30 -10.62
N GLN A 89 15.15 1.76 -11.24
CA GLN A 89 16.49 1.23 -10.91
C GLN A 89 16.86 1.59 -9.46
N ASN A 90 16.74 2.86 -9.08
CA ASN A 90 17.04 3.33 -7.73
C ASN A 90 16.05 2.81 -6.68
N LEU A 91 14.79 2.64 -7.07
CA LEU A 91 13.74 2.12 -6.20
C LEU A 91 13.79 0.62 -6.02
N TYR A 92 14.22 -0.13 -7.02
CA TYR A 92 14.49 -1.54 -6.87
C TYR A 92 15.56 -1.73 -5.78
N TYR A 93 16.67 -0.98 -5.84
CA TYR A 93 17.69 -1.00 -4.79
C TYR A 93 17.15 -0.53 -3.42
N ALA A 94 16.34 0.53 -3.39
CA ALA A 94 15.75 1.02 -2.15
C ALA A 94 14.73 0.01 -1.57
N GLY A 95 13.92 -0.63 -2.40
CA GLY A 95 12.94 -1.66 -2.04
C GLY A 95 13.61 -2.91 -1.50
N MET A 96 14.70 -3.38 -2.13
CA MET A 96 15.55 -4.44 -1.58
C MET A 96 16.17 -4.04 -0.24
N LYS A 97 16.48 -2.76 -0.03
CA LYS A 97 16.97 -2.25 1.26
C LYS A 97 15.86 -2.15 2.32
N LEU A 98 14.60 -1.94 1.92
CA LEU A 98 13.44 -1.96 2.81
C LEU A 98 13.13 -3.37 3.32
N GLU A 99 13.35 -4.38 2.48
CA GLU A 99 13.08 -5.80 2.77
C GLU A 99 14.40 -6.60 2.78
N LYS A 100 15.09 -6.68 3.92
CA LYS A 100 16.28 -7.55 4.05
C LYS A 100 15.86 -9.02 3.95
N VAL A 101 16.06 -9.63 2.79
CA VAL A 101 15.85 -11.07 2.58
C VAL A 101 17.19 -11.78 2.67
N ASN A 102 17.43 -12.46 3.79
CA ASN A 102 18.60 -13.33 3.90
C ASN A 102 18.23 -14.72 3.42
N ILE A 103 18.55 -15.04 2.17
CA ILE A 103 18.18 -16.30 1.50
C ILE A 103 18.64 -17.55 2.28
N ARG A 104 19.65 -17.46 3.15
CA ARG A 104 20.08 -18.59 3.98
C ARG A 104 19.19 -18.86 5.20
N ARG A 105 18.29 -17.94 5.58
CA ARG A 105 17.43 -18.07 6.76
C ARG A 105 16.08 -18.68 6.39
N LEU A 106 15.62 -19.64 7.20
CA LEU A 106 14.36 -20.36 7.00
C LEU A 106 13.12 -19.45 6.92
N HIS A 107 13.07 -18.37 7.73
CA HIS A 107 11.96 -17.41 7.71
C HIS A 107 11.93 -16.57 6.42
N SER A 108 13.11 -16.21 5.89
CA SER A 108 13.23 -15.47 4.63
C SER A 108 12.85 -16.36 3.45
N GLN A 109 13.23 -17.64 3.48
CA GLN A 109 12.77 -18.66 2.53
C GLN A 109 11.25 -18.81 2.55
N ALA A 110 10.62 -18.87 3.73
CA ALA A 110 9.16 -18.97 3.83
C ALA A 110 8.43 -17.78 3.19
N LYS A 111 8.99 -16.56 3.25
CA LYS A 111 8.42 -15.40 2.55
C LYS A 111 8.47 -15.57 1.03
N VAL A 112 9.63 -15.95 0.49
CA VAL A 112 9.84 -16.13 -0.95
C VAL A 112 8.98 -17.28 -1.48
N VAL A 113 9.00 -18.43 -0.82
CA VAL A 113 8.15 -19.58 -1.16
C VAL A 113 6.68 -19.21 -1.06
N GLY A 114 6.26 -18.52 0.01
CA GLY A 114 4.89 -18.02 0.15
C GLY A 114 4.45 -17.11 -0.99
N THR A 115 5.32 -16.20 -1.45
CA THR A 115 5.02 -15.35 -2.61
C THR A 115 4.91 -16.14 -3.92
N LEU A 116 5.77 -17.14 -4.14
CA LEU A 116 5.70 -18.01 -5.32
C LEU A 116 4.44 -18.89 -5.33
N VAL A 117 4.08 -19.45 -4.17
CA VAL A 117 2.85 -20.24 -3.99
C VAL A 117 1.63 -19.36 -4.24
N THR A 118 1.64 -18.12 -3.75
CA THR A 118 0.52 -17.17 -3.98
C THR A 118 0.40 -16.80 -5.47
N LEU A 119 1.53 -16.57 -6.16
CA LEU A 119 1.54 -16.31 -7.60
C LEU A 119 1.00 -17.51 -8.39
N GLY A 120 1.47 -18.71 -8.07
CA GLY A 120 0.96 -19.95 -8.65
C GLY A 120 -0.54 -20.14 -8.38
N GLY A 121 -1.02 -19.83 -7.17
CA GLY A 121 -2.43 -19.86 -6.83
C GLY A 121 -3.28 -18.89 -7.67
N ALA A 122 -2.79 -17.66 -7.90
CA ALA A 122 -3.45 -16.69 -8.78
C ALA A 122 -3.47 -17.14 -10.25
N MET A 123 -2.41 -17.80 -10.72
CA MET A 123 -2.38 -18.40 -12.06
C MET A 123 -3.37 -19.55 -12.19
N ILE A 124 -3.43 -20.46 -11.22
CA ILE A 124 -4.41 -21.56 -11.18
C ILE A 124 -5.84 -21.00 -11.19
N MET A 125 -6.09 -19.97 -10.39
CA MET A 125 -7.40 -19.33 -10.28
C MET A 125 -7.89 -18.72 -11.59
N THR A 126 -6.98 -18.26 -12.45
CA THR A 126 -7.31 -17.54 -13.70
C THR A 126 -7.25 -18.43 -14.94
N LEU A 127 -6.30 -19.35 -15.01
CA LEU A 127 -6.01 -20.15 -16.21
C LEU A 127 -6.67 -21.52 -16.18
N ILE A 128 -6.88 -22.11 -15.01
CA ILE A 128 -7.49 -23.45 -14.92
C ILE A 128 -9.01 -23.32 -14.93
N LYS A 129 -9.59 -23.48 -16.12
CA LYS A 129 -11.03 -23.71 -16.28
C LYS A 129 -11.27 -25.21 -16.13
N GLY A 130 -11.81 -25.60 -14.97
CA GLY A 130 -12.16 -26.99 -14.65
C GLY A 130 -13.67 -27.22 -14.68
N LEU A 131 -14.10 -28.29 -13.99
CA LEU A 131 -15.52 -28.59 -13.81
C LEU A 131 -16.28 -27.39 -13.23
N ILE A 132 -17.46 -27.10 -13.79
CA ILE A 132 -18.37 -26.07 -13.29
C ILE A 132 -19.02 -26.61 -12.01
N ILE A 133 -18.77 -25.94 -10.90
CA ILE A 133 -19.44 -26.23 -9.63
C ILE A 133 -20.76 -25.49 -9.68
N GLY A 134 -21.86 -26.23 -9.87
CA GLY A 134 -23.20 -25.67 -9.88
C GLY A 134 -23.57 -25.15 -8.49
N LEU A 135 -23.75 -23.84 -8.35
CA LEU A 135 -24.21 -23.22 -7.11
C LEU A 135 -25.74 -23.06 -7.14
N PRO A 136 -26.45 -23.21 -6.00
CA PRO A 136 -27.92 -23.16 -5.94
C PRO A 136 -28.54 -21.88 -6.52
N TRP A 137 -27.82 -20.76 -6.43
CA TRP A 137 -28.25 -19.44 -6.89
C TRP A 137 -27.82 -19.10 -8.32
N THR A 138 -26.84 -19.82 -8.89
CA THR A 138 -26.53 -19.71 -10.31
C THR A 138 -27.55 -20.53 -11.08
N LYS A 139 -28.70 -19.94 -11.41
CA LYS A 139 -29.72 -20.61 -12.24
C LYS A 139 -29.05 -21.11 -13.52
N TYR A 140 -29.25 -22.39 -13.83
CA TYR A 140 -28.78 -23.02 -15.06
C TYR A 140 -29.53 -22.42 -16.26
N LYS A 141 -29.11 -21.23 -16.69
CA LYS A 141 -29.45 -20.73 -18.01
C LYS A 141 -28.35 -21.22 -18.92
N SER A 142 -28.67 -22.21 -19.76
CA SER A 142 -27.96 -22.47 -21.01
C SER A 142 -28.13 -21.25 -21.90
N TYR A 143 -27.46 -20.15 -21.56
CA TYR A 143 -27.17 -19.13 -22.54
C TYR A 143 -26.05 -19.75 -23.36
N GLU A 144 -26.33 -20.09 -24.61
CA GLU A 144 -25.28 -20.09 -25.61
C GLU A 144 -24.54 -18.77 -25.43
N GLN A 145 -23.32 -18.84 -24.88
CA GLN A 145 -22.36 -17.80 -25.16
C GLN A 145 -22.19 -17.88 -26.67
N SER A 146 -22.89 -17.01 -27.41
CA SER A 146 -22.38 -16.54 -28.68
C SER A 146 -20.90 -16.25 -28.40
N PRO A 147 -19.96 -16.86 -29.14
CA PRO A 147 -18.56 -16.62 -28.90
C PRO A 147 -18.40 -15.12 -28.91
N THR A 148 -17.98 -14.53 -27.78
CA THR A 148 -17.54 -13.14 -27.74
C THR A 148 -16.67 -12.97 -28.96
N SER A 149 -17.16 -12.15 -29.90
CA SER A 149 -16.60 -11.91 -31.22
C SER A 149 -15.11 -12.09 -31.15
N ALA A 150 -14.55 -13.05 -31.90
CA ALA A 150 -13.15 -13.42 -31.90
C ALA A 150 -12.30 -12.18 -31.59
N ALA A 151 -11.87 -12.06 -30.33
CA ALA A 151 -11.19 -10.86 -29.89
C ALA A 151 -9.94 -10.78 -30.75
N ASN A 152 -9.85 -9.73 -31.56
CA ASN A 152 -8.77 -9.57 -32.50
C ASN A 152 -7.46 -9.79 -31.73
N GLN A 153 -6.54 -10.62 -32.23
CA GLN A 153 -5.33 -10.99 -31.50
C GLN A 153 -4.58 -9.73 -31.01
N GLN A 154 -4.68 -8.66 -31.80
CA GLN A 154 -4.17 -7.33 -31.49
C GLN A 154 -4.82 -6.67 -30.27
N ASP A 155 -6.14 -6.80 -30.06
CA ASP A 155 -6.84 -6.25 -28.90
C ASP A 155 -6.49 -7.02 -27.62
N SER A 156 -6.30 -8.34 -27.72
CA SER A 156 -5.86 -9.18 -26.60
C SER A 156 -4.42 -8.86 -26.18
N ILE A 157 -3.51 -8.68 -27.13
CA ILE A 157 -2.12 -8.27 -26.86
C ILE A 157 -2.07 -6.87 -26.24
N LYS A 158 -2.85 -5.93 -26.78
CA LYS A 158 -2.96 -4.57 -26.22
C LYS A 158 -3.43 -4.60 -24.77
N GLY A 159 -4.44 -5.39 -24.45
CA GLY A 159 -4.92 -5.61 -23.08
C GLY A 159 -3.83 -6.17 -22.16
N ALA A 160 -3.10 -7.20 -22.61
CA ALA A 160 -2.02 -7.81 -21.84
C ALA A 160 -0.86 -6.83 -21.56
N LEU A 161 -0.45 -6.03 -22.56
CA LEU A 161 0.55 -4.98 -22.40
C LEU A 161 0.09 -3.91 -21.41
N MET A 162 -1.18 -3.46 -21.50
CA MET A 162 -1.75 -2.49 -20.57
C MET A 162 -1.79 -3.01 -19.12
N ILE A 163 -2.17 -4.27 -18.91
CA ILE A 163 -2.17 -4.89 -17.58
C ILE A 163 -0.74 -5.01 -17.04
N THR A 164 0.21 -5.41 -17.87
CA THR A 164 1.63 -5.53 -17.47
C THR A 164 2.20 -4.18 -17.04
N ALA A 165 1.96 -3.14 -17.83
CA ALA A 165 2.33 -1.77 -17.48
C ALA A 165 1.63 -1.32 -16.18
N GLY A 166 0.35 -1.64 -16.00
CA GLY A 166 -0.41 -1.34 -14.80
C GLY A 166 0.13 -2.03 -13.54
N CYS A 167 0.53 -3.30 -13.63
CA CYS A 167 1.16 -4.04 -12.54
C CYS A 167 2.47 -3.38 -12.10
N PHE A 168 3.29 -2.98 -13.06
CA PHE A 168 4.54 -2.29 -12.81
C PHE A 168 4.30 -0.94 -12.13
N CYS A 169 3.40 -0.13 -12.68
CA CYS A 169 2.98 1.16 -12.11
C CYS A 169 2.49 1.01 -10.67
N TRP A 170 1.67 0.00 -10.40
CA TRP A 170 1.12 -0.26 -9.06
C TRP A 170 2.19 -0.69 -8.05
N ALA A 171 3.17 -1.49 -8.48
CA ALA A 171 4.28 -1.89 -7.64
C ALA A 171 5.16 -0.68 -7.27
N THR A 172 5.56 0.11 -8.27
CA THR A 172 6.37 1.32 -8.08
C THR A 172 5.66 2.33 -7.19
N PHE A 173 4.35 2.52 -7.36
CA PHE A 173 3.53 3.36 -6.48
C PHE A 173 3.64 2.97 -5.00
N HIS A 174 3.47 1.68 -4.66
CA HIS A 174 3.56 1.24 -3.27
C HIS A 174 4.97 1.38 -2.67
N ILE A 175 6.01 1.14 -3.47
CA ILE A 175 7.40 1.32 -3.03
C ILE A 175 7.68 2.80 -2.78
N LEU A 176 7.30 3.68 -3.71
CA LEU A 176 7.44 5.14 -3.55
C LEU A 176 6.64 5.64 -2.36
N GLN A 177 5.41 5.16 -2.19
CA GLN A 177 4.58 5.51 -1.03
C GLN A 177 5.28 5.08 0.28
N ALA A 178 5.96 3.93 0.32
CA ALA A 178 6.73 3.47 1.47
C ALA A 178 7.94 4.36 1.78
N ILE A 179 8.68 4.77 0.75
CA ILE A 179 9.86 5.63 0.87
C ILE A 179 9.44 7.04 1.30
N THR A 180 8.43 7.61 0.65
CA THR A 180 7.92 8.94 0.98
C THR A 180 7.40 9.00 2.41
N LEU A 181 6.78 7.94 2.94
CA LEU A 181 6.36 7.89 4.35
C LEU A 181 7.52 7.94 5.36
N LYS A 182 8.75 7.60 4.97
CA LYS A 182 9.92 7.78 5.83
C LYS A 182 10.31 9.25 5.98
N SER A 183 10.21 10.01 4.89
CA SER A 183 10.57 11.43 4.86
C SER A 183 9.39 12.35 5.21
N TYR A 184 8.16 11.88 5.00
CA TYR A 184 6.91 12.61 5.20
C TYR A 184 5.94 11.78 6.07
N PRO A 185 6.14 11.77 7.40
CA PRO A 185 5.40 10.92 8.34
C PRO A 185 3.97 11.42 8.66
N ALA A 186 3.24 11.90 7.65
CA ALA A 186 1.87 12.42 7.76
C ALA A 186 0.98 11.69 6.73
N GLU A 187 0.32 10.61 7.16
CA GLU A 187 -0.33 9.65 6.25
C GLU A 187 -1.57 10.21 5.54
N LEU A 188 -2.38 11.03 6.22
CA LEU A 188 -3.56 11.66 5.62
C LEU A 188 -3.15 12.73 4.62
N SER A 189 -2.17 13.57 4.98
CA SER A 189 -1.63 14.62 4.13
C SER A 189 -0.99 14.02 2.88
N LEU A 190 -0.18 12.97 3.04
CA LEU A 190 0.40 12.26 1.90
C LEU A 190 -0.70 11.71 0.97
N THR A 191 -1.73 11.09 1.52
CA THR A 191 -2.85 10.56 0.75
C THR A 191 -3.59 11.67 -0.01
N SER A 192 -3.89 12.79 0.65
CA SER A 192 -4.55 13.92 0.02
C SER A 192 -3.71 14.52 -1.11
N LEU A 193 -2.39 14.60 -0.95
CA LEU A 193 -1.48 15.11 -1.97
C LEU A 193 -1.37 14.16 -3.17
N ILE A 194 -1.31 12.85 -2.92
CA ILE A 194 -1.34 11.82 -3.98
C ILE A 194 -2.63 11.94 -4.78
N CYS A 195 -3.78 12.01 -4.12
CA CYS A 195 -5.07 12.15 -4.79
C CYS A 195 -5.18 13.48 -5.55
N MET A 196 -4.66 14.58 -4.99
CA MET A 196 -4.68 15.89 -5.63
C MET A 196 -3.83 15.90 -6.91
N MET A 197 -2.61 15.38 -6.84
CA MET A 197 -1.73 15.27 -8.00
C MET A 197 -2.29 14.32 -9.05
N GLY A 198 -2.85 13.18 -8.62
CA GLY A 198 -3.53 12.24 -9.51
C GLY A 198 -4.78 12.83 -10.18
N ALA A 199 -5.50 13.72 -9.50
CA ALA A 199 -6.63 14.46 -10.09
C ALA A 199 -6.13 15.48 -11.13
N LEU A 200 -5.08 16.24 -10.82
CA LEU A 200 -4.48 17.21 -11.74
C LEU A 200 -3.96 16.54 -13.01
N GLN A 201 -3.14 15.49 -12.86
CA GLN A 201 -2.56 14.74 -13.97
C GLN A 201 -3.62 13.99 -14.76
N GLY A 202 -4.58 13.35 -14.08
CA GLY A 202 -5.70 12.70 -14.74
C GLY A 202 -6.54 13.68 -15.55
N THR A 203 -6.78 14.89 -15.03
CA THR A 203 -7.52 15.94 -15.74
C THR A 203 -6.75 16.39 -16.96
N ALA A 204 -5.46 16.68 -16.83
CA ALA A 204 -4.60 17.07 -17.94
C ALA A 204 -4.58 15.98 -19.04
N LEU A 205 -4.39 14.72 -18.66
CA LEU A 205 -4.42 13.59 -19.59
C LEU A 205 -5.78 13.46 -20.29
N THR A 206 -6.87 13.57 -19.54
CA THR A 206 -8.23 13.46 -20.09
C THR A 206 -8.50 14.60 -21.08
N LEU A 207 -8.07 15.82 -20.78
CA LEU A 207 -8.22 16.97 -21.70
C LEU A 207 -7.41 16.82 -22.98
N ILE A 208 -6.24 16.14 -22.92
CA ILE A 208 -5.41 15.86 -24.10
C ILE A 208 -6.03 14.74 -24.95
N VAL A 209 -6.43 13.63 -24.31
CA VAL A 209 -6.92 12.43 -25.00
C VAL A 209 -8.34 12.61 -25.55
N GLU A 210 -9.23 13.23 -24.78
CA GLU A 210 -10.65 13.42 -25.13
C GLU A 210 -10.92 14.83 -25.65
N LYS A 211 -9.91 15.43 -26.30
CA LYS A 211 -9.99 16.81 -26.79
C LYS A 211 -11.16 16.96 -27.76
N GLY A 212 -12.12 17.80 -27.40
CA GLY A 212 -13.31 18.09 -28.22
C GLY A 212 -14.58 17.33 -27.82
N ASN A 213 -14.53 16.40 -26.85
CA ASN A 213 -15.71 15.70 -26.35
C ASN A 213 -16.01 16.06 -24.88
N THR A 214 -16.66 17.21 -24.67
CA THR A 214 -17.01 17.70 -23.33
C THR A 214 -18.13 16.91 -22.67
N ALA A 215 -18.92 16.15 -23.43
CA ALA A 215 -20.01 15.32 -22.92
C ALA A 215 -19.52 14.22 -21.96
N ILE A 216 -18.24 13.83 -22.04
CA ILE A 216 -17.65 12.81 -21.17
C ILE A 216 -17.54 13.31 -19.71
N TRP A 217 -17.48 14.64 -19.50
CA TRP A 217 -17.52 15.26 -18.18
C TRP A 217 -18.95 15.45 -17.64
N SER A 218 -19.98 15.06 -18.41
CA SER A 218 -21.35 15.10 -17.91
C SER A 218 -21.62 13.91 -16.99
N ILE A 219 -21.53 14.15 -15.68
CA ILE A 219 -21.94 13.17 -14.68
C ILE A 219 -23.40 13.43 -14.28
N HIS A 220 -24.22 12.40 -14.45
CA HIS A 220 -25.63 12.44 -14.10
C HIS A 220 -25.82 11.83 -12.71
N TRP A 221 -26.99 12.03 -12.08
CA TRP A 221 -27.37 11.38 -10.83
C TRP A 221 -27.73 9.91 -11.06
N ASP A 222 -26.76 9.13 -11.52
CA ASP A 222 -26.92 7.74 -11.92
C ASP A 222 -25.93 6.83 -11.17
N THR A 223 -25.91 5.54 -11.55
CA THR A 223 -24.98 4.56 -10.99
C THR A 223 -23.51 4.92 -11.21
N LYS A 224 -23.17 5.78 -12.19
CA LYS A 224 -21.80 6.23 -12.46
C LYS A 224 -21.32 7.21 -11.39
N LEU A 225 -22.18 8.08 -10.88
CA LEU A 225 -21.86 8.95 -9.75
C LEU A 225 -21.62 8.14 -8.47
N ILE A 226 -22.49 7.17 -8.18
CA ILE A 226 -22.32 6.27 -7.02
C ILE A 226 -21.00 5.49 -7.15
N ALA A 227 -20.66 5.03 -8.36
CA ALA A 227 -19.39 4.37 -8.62
C ALA A 227 -18.18 5.27 -8.38
N ALA A 228 -18.25 6.52 -8.85
CA ALA A 228 -17.20 7.52 -8.64
C ALA A 228 -17.05 7.88 -7.15
N LEU A 229 -18.15 8.04 -6.40
CA LEU A 229 -18.16 8.30 -4.96
C LEU A 229 -17.55 7.14 -4.17
N TYR A 230 -18.03 5.92 -4.40
CA TYR A 230 -17.47 4.73 -3.75
C TYR A 230 -15.98 4.59 -4.07
N GLY A 231 -15.60 4.77 -5.33
CA GLY A 231 -14.20 4.67 -5.72
C GLY A 231 -13.34 5.75 -5.10
N GLY A 232 -13.83 6.99 -5.02
CA GLY A 232 -13.05 8.09 -4.47
C GLY A 232 -12.84 7.92 -2.98
N ILE A 233 -13.92 7.65 -2.26
CA ILE A 233 -13.87 7.54 -0.80
C ILE A 233 -13.16 6.26 -0.37
N ILE A 234 -13.58 5.10 -0.87
CA ILE A 234 -13.08 3.80 -0.39
C ILE A 234 -11.77 3.42 -1.09
N SER A 235 -11.74 3.45 -2.43
CA SER A 235 -10.60 2.93 -3.19
C SER A 235 -9.42 3.89 -3.28
N SER A 236 -9.63 5.19 -3.47
CA SER A 236 -8.53 6.18 -3.52
C SER A 236 -8.23 6.74 -2.12
N GLY A 237 -9.24 7.14 -1.35
CA GLY A 237 -9.06 7.76 -0.04
C GLY A 237 -8.67 6.77 1.07
N VAL A 238 -9.65 5.98 1.55
CA VAL A 238 -9.47 5.06 2.69
C VAL A 238 -8.36 4.05 2.40
N THR A 239 -8.32 3.47 1.20
CA THR A 239 -7.32 2.46 0.86
C THR A 239 -5.91 3.03 0.89
N TYR A 240 -5.64 4.19 0.28
CA TYR A 240 -4.29 4.78 0.31
C TYR A 240 -3.89 5.26 1.70
N TYR A 241 -4.84 5.79 2.47
CA TYR A 241 -4.57 6.20 3.86
C TYR A 241 -4.23 5.00 4.74
N VAL A 242 -5.09 3.99 4.76
CA VAL A 242 -4.90 2.82 5.61
C VAL A 242 -3.70 2.00 5.11
N SER A 243 -3.46 1.91 3.80
CA SER A 243 -2.24 1.28 3.26
C SER A 243 -1.00 2.01 3.73
N ALA A 244 -1.00 3.35 3.73
CA ALA A 244 0.09 4.16 4.25
C ALA A 244 0.35 3.90 5.74
N VAL A 245 -0.70 3.91 6.57
CA VAL A 245 -0.59 3.63 8.01
C VAL A 245 -0.02 2.23 8.28
N ILE A 246 -0.50 1.21 7.56
CA ILE A 246 -0.04 -0.17 7.73
C ILE A 246 1.38 -0.33 7.23
N MET A 247 1.72 0.29 6.10
CA MET A 247 3.05 0.26 5.51
C MET A 247 4.10 0.89 6.43
N ARG A 248 3.75 1.98 7.12
CA ARG A 248 4.61 2.56 8.15
C ARG A 248 4.85 1.61 9.33
N ARG A 249 3.84 0.82 9.72
CA ARG A 249 3.90 -0.08 10.90
C ARG A 249 4.48 -1.47 10.62
N LYS A 250 4.23 -2.02 9.44
CA LYS A 250 4.53 -3.42 9.08
C LYS A 250 5.37 -3.54 7.79
N GLY A 251 5.64 -2.44 7.10
CA GLY A 251 6.38 -2.40 5.85
C GLY A 251 5.52 -2.66 4.59
N PRO A 252 6.01 -2.25 3.40
CA PRO A 252 5.26 -2.32 2.14
C PRO A 252 4.85 -3.74 1.75
N VAL A 253 5.75 -4.72 1.92
CA VAL A 253 5.47 -6.12 1.57
C VAL A 253 4.34 -6.72 2.40
N PHE A 254 4.12 -6.25 3.63
CA PHE A 254 2.97 -6.72 4.40
C PHE A 254 1.66 -6.33 3.73
N VAL A 255 1.56 -5.12 3.17
CA VAL A 255 0.33 -4.65 2.52
C VAL A 255 0.14 -5.37 1.19
N THR A 256 1.19 -5.43 0.37
CA THR A 256 1.09 -5.96 -1.00
C THR A 256 0.95 -7.48 -1.04
N ALA A 257 1.42 -8.21 -0.03
CA ALA A 257 1.25 -9.65 0.06
C ALA A 257 -0.24 -10.06 -0.02
N PHE A 258 -1.15 -9.28 0.55
CA PHE A 258 -2.59 -9.57 0.55
C PHE A 258 -3.32 -9.20 -0.75
N ASN A 259 -2.66 -8.59 -1.74
CA ASN A 259 -3.32 -8.21 -3.00
C ASN A 259 -4.09 -9.37 -3.67
N PRO A 260 -3.55 -10.61 -3.70
CA PRO A 260 -4.25 -11.76 -4.28
C PRO A 260 -5.54 -12.15 -3.52
N LEU A 261 -5.67 -11.77 -2.24
CA LEU A 261 -6.93 -11.97 -1.51
C LEU A 261 -8.08 -11.17 -2.13
N SER A 262 -7.81 -10.00 -2.69
CA SER A 262 -8.83 -9.23 -3.41
C SER A 262 -9.36 -10.00 -4.62
N MET A 263 -8.50 -10.74 -5.33
CA MET A 263 -8.92 -11.59 -6.45
C MET A 263 -9.90 -12.68 -5.99
N VAL A 264 -9.60 -13.34 -4.87
CA VAL A 264 -10.49 -14.35 -4.26
C VAL A 264 -11.84 -13.74 -3.90
N ILE A 265 -11.85 -12.58 -3.23
CA ILE A 265 -13.08 -11.88 -2.84
C ILE A 265 -13.88 -11.45 -4.08
N VAL A 266 -13.25 -10.92 -5.12
CA VAL A 266 -13.92 -10.54 -6.39
C VAL A 266 -14.61 -11.75 -7.01
N ALA A 267 -13.93 -12.91 -7.06
CA ALA A 267 -14.53 -14.11 -7.63
C ALA A 267 -15.74 -14.56 -6.82
N ILE A 268 -15.70 -14.51 -5.49
CA ILE A 268 -16.84 -14.86 -4.63
C ILE A 268 -17.99 -13.87 -4.86
N ILE A 269 -17.76 -12.56 -4.75
CA ILE A 269 -18.81 -11.55 -4.91
C ILE A 269 -19.40 -11.59 -6.35
N GLY A 270 -18.56 -11.84 -7.37
CA GLY A 270 -19.00 -12.00 -8.75
C GLY A 270 -19.99 -13.15 -8.94
N THR A 271 -19.91 -14.22 -8.14
CA THR A 271 -20.88 -15.33 -8.24
C THR A 271 -22.26 -14.95 -7.72
N PHE A 272 -22.32 -14.07 -6.70
CA PHE A 272 -23.58 -13.61 -6.13
C PHE A 272 -24.20 -12.48 -6.97
N ILE A 273 -23.41 -11.47 -7.34
CA ILE A 273 -23.92 -10.25 -7.99
C ILE A 273 -24.00 -10.42 -9.51
N LEU A 274 -22.95 -10.99 -10.13
CA LEU A 274 -22.86 -11.12 -11.59
C LEU A 274 -23.36 -12.48 -12.10
N SER A 275 -23.77 -13.38 -11.19
CA SER A 275 -24.10 -14.77 -11.52
C SER A 275 -22.99 -15.50 -12.30
N GLU A 276 -21.73 -15.14 -12.04
CA GLU A 276 -20.59 -15.82 -12.66
C GLU A 276 -20.50 -17.27 -12.18
N GLN A 277 -20.19 -18.19 -13.10
CA GLN A 277 -19.97 -19.59 -12.76
C GLN A 277 -18.64 -19.77 -12.00
N VAL A 278 -18.62 -20.70 -11.04
CA VAL A 278 -17.40 -21.09 -10.33
C VAL A 278 -16.82 -22.34 -10.97
N TYR A 279 -15.56 -22.23 -11.38
CA TYR A 279 -14.77 -23.36 -11.85
C TYR A 279 -13.94 -23.94 -10.71
N LEU A 280 -13.66 -25.25 -10.76
CA LEU A 280 -12.78 -25.91 -9.79
C LEU A 280 -11.43 -25.20 -9.60
N GLY A 281 -10.84 -24.68 -10.69
CA GLY A 281 -9.59 -23.91 -10.64
C GLY A 281 -9.69 -22.64 -9.79
N ARG A 282 -10.85 -21.97 -9.72
CA ARG A 282 -11.05 -20.82 -8.83
C ARG A 282 -10.98 -21.21 -7.36
N VAL A 283 -11.54 -22.37 -7.00
CA VAL A 283 -11.51 -22.89 -5.61
C VAL A 283 -10.11 -23.33 -5.24
N LEU A 284 -9.46 -24.14 -6.09
CA LEU A 284 -8.08 -24.60 -5.85
C LEU A 284 -7.12 -23.42 -5.75
N GLY A 285 -7.21 -22.46 -6.68
CA GLY A 285 -6.39 -21.25 -6.67
C GLY A 285 -6.57 -20.42 -5.40
N ALA A 286 -7.81 -20.29 -4.89
CA ALA A 286 -8.07 -19.62 -3.62
C ALA A 286 -7.39 -20.32 -2.43
N VAL A 287 -7.41 -21.66 -2.38
CA VAL A 287 -6.70 -22.43 -1.34
C VAL A 287 -5.19 -22.17 -1.39
N PHE A 288 -4.58 -22.21 -2.57
CA PHE A 288 -3.16 -21.91 -2.74
C PHE A 288 -2.81 -20.46 -2.37
N ILE A 289 -3.69 -19.49 -2.67
CA ILE A 289 -3.52 -18.10 -2.23
C ILE A 289 -3.51 -17.99 -0.70
N VAL A 290 -4.46 -18.62 -0.01
CA VAL A 290 -4.53 -18.60 1.46
C VAL A 290 -3.29 -19.27 2.07
N MET A 291 -2.85 -20.40 1.50
CA MET A 291 -1.64 -21.11 1.93
C MET A 291 -0.39 -20.24 1.73
N GLY A 292 -0.22 -19.61 0.57
CA GLY A 292 0.91 -18.74 0.28
C GLY A 292 0.97 -17.52 1.20
N LEU A 293 -0.19 -16.88 1.45
CA LEU A 293 -0.32 -15.81 2.43
C LEU A 293 0.09 -16.26 3.83
N TYR A 294 -0.37 -17.43 4.27
CA TYR A 294 0.00 -17.98 5.57
C TYR A 294 1.51 -18.14 5.71
N LEU A 295 2.18 -18.72 4.71
CA LEU A 295 3.64 -18.88 4.70
C LEU A 295 4.38 -17.54 4.77
N THR A 296 3.95 -16.55 3.98
CA THR A 296 4.55 -15.20 4.00
C THR A 296 4.36 -14.51 5.35
N LEU A 297 3.18 -14.61 5.94
CA LEU A 297 2.88 -14.04 7.25
C LEU A 297 3.61 -14.75 8.39
N TRP A 298 3.72 -16.07 8.32
CA TRP A 298 4.48 -16.85 9.29
C TRP A 298 5.96 -16.47 9.27
N GLY A 299 6.56 -16.40 8.08
CA GLY A 299 7.94 -15.94 7.91
C GLY A 299 8.14 -14.53 8.50
N LYS A 300 7.20 -13.62 8.24
CA LYS A 300 7.24 -12.25 8.77
C LYS A 300 6.96 -12.15 10.27
N SER A 301 6.15 -13.06 10.83
CA SER A 301 5.89 -13.10 12.27
C SER A 301 7.12 -13.52 13.05
N LYS A 302 8.00 -14.35 12.47
CA LYS A 302 9.22 -14.78 13.16
C LYS A 302 10.34 -13.75 13.15
N ASP A 303 10.46 -12.91 12.13
CA ASP A 303 11.40 -11.78 12.13
C ASP A 303 11.26 -10.89 13.37
N LYS A 304 10.00 -10.64 13.75
CA LYS A 304 9.64 -9.75 14.86
C LYS A 304 9.99 -10.32 16.23
N ASN A 305 10.03 -11.65 16.35
CA ASN A 305 10.46 -12.32 17.58
C ASN A 305 11.99 -12.34 17.69
N SER A 306 12.70 -12.57 16.58
CA SER A 306 14.17 -12.53 16.57
C SER A 306 14.75 -11.14 16.83
N SER A 307 14.13 -10.06 16.35
CA SER A 307 14.59 -8.69 16.66
C SER A 307 14.43 -8.33 18.14
N ASN A 308 13.48 -8.94 18.85
CA ASN A 308 13.36 -8.77 20.30
C ASN A 308 14.45 -9.54 21.06
N SER A 309 14.81 -10.74 20.58
CA SER A 309 15.88 -11.55 21.16
C SER A 309 17.28 -10.96 20.95
N ASP A 310 17.53 -10.32 19.80
CA ASP A 310 18.82 -9.67 19.51
C ASP A 310 18.99 -8.35 20.29
N SER A 311 17.89 -7.68 20.67
CA SER A 311 17.92 -6.45 21.48
C SER A 311 18.15 -6.71 22.98
N GLU A 312 17.84 -7.92 23.48
CA GLU A 312 18.15 -8.34 24.86
C GLU A 312 19.58 -8.88 25.01
N MET A 313 20.28 -9.18 23.90
CA MET A 313 21.62 -9.77 23.91
C MET A 313 22.75 -8.74 23.73
N VAL A 314 22.43 -7.45 23.59
CA VAL A 314 23.42 -6.36 23.40
C VAL A 314 23.05 -5.11 24.24
N ALA A 315 23.39 -5.14 25.54
CA ALA A 315 24.01 -4.04 26.34
C ALA A 315 23.66 -4.14 27.86
N PRO A 316 24.59 -3.78 28.79
CA PRO A 316 26.05 -3.94 28.78
C PRO A 316 26.57 -4.71 30.03
N MET A 317 27.63 -5.51 29.85
CA MET A 317 28.59 -5.76 30.93
C MET A 317 29.41 -4.47 31.06
N ASP A 318 29.09 -3.62 32.04
CA ASP A 318 29.99 -2.63 32.67
C ASP A 318 29.21 -1.89 33.76
N GLN A 319 28.99 -2.55 34.91
CA GLN A 319 28.79 -1.87 36.20
C GLN A 319 28.80 -2.91 37.33
N GLU A 320 29.99 -3.23 37.83
CA GLU A 320 30.13 -3.73 39.19
C GLU A 320 31.44 -3.18 39.78
N LYS A 321 31.31 -2.06 40.50
CA LYS A 321 31.94 -1.78 41.80
C LYS A 321 31.80 -0.30 42.13
N ALA A 322 30.73 0.03 42.84
CA ALA A 322 30.73 1.13 43.81
C ALA A 322 29.48 1.04 44.70
N SER A 323 29.58 0.28 45.80
CA SER A 323 29.02 0.71 47.10
C SER A 323 29.53 -0.19 48.22
N MET A 324 30.36 0.35 49.12
CA MET A 324 30.27 0.11 50.57
C MET A 324 31.28 1.02 51.29
N GLY A 325 30.82 1.77 52.31
CA GLY A 325 31.65 2.11 53.49
C GLY A 325 32.03 3.57 53.74
N ASP A 326 31.26 4.20 54.64
CA ASP A 326 31.68 5.04 55.78
C ASP A 326 32.50 6.35 55.66
N VAL A 327 31.83 7.45 56.06
CA VAL A 327 32.18 8.41 57.14
C VAL A 327 33.53 9.18 57.09
N LYS A 328 33.45 10.50 56.85
CA LYS A 328 33.83 11.57 57.81
C LYS A 328 33.60 13.00 57.29
N GLU A 329 32.98 13.82 58.14
CA GLU A 329 33.01 15.29 58.13
C GLU A 329 34.44 15.84 58.16
N THR A 330 34.72 16.97 57.48
CA THR A 330 35.19 18.21 58.14
C THR A 330 35.14 19.43 57.20
N SER A 331 34.89 20.57 57.83
CA SER A 331 34.78 21.96 57.37
C SER A 331 36.00 22.55 56.64
N TYR A 332 35.83 23.65 55.90
CA TYR A 332 36.33 25.02 56.22
C TYR A 332 36.16 25.97 55.01
N GLN A 333 35.42 27.07 55.23
CA GLN A 333 35.52 28.34 54.47
C GLN A 333 36.90 28.95 54.69
N GLU A 334 37.47 29.67 53.70
CA GLU A 334 37.82 31.10 53.83
C GLU A 334 38.34 31.69 52.49
N SER A 335 38.37 33.02 52.48
CA SER A 335 38.35 34.05 51.45
C SER A 335 39.69 34.62 50.97
N VAL A 336 39.65 35.24 49.77
CA VAL A 336 40.32 36.50 49.30
C VAL A 336 41.85 36.69 49.41
N SER A 337 42.49 36.98 48.25
CA SER A 337 43.42 38.12 47.96
C SER A 337 44.00 37.98 46.53
N VAL A 338 43.67 38.80 45.52
CA VAL A 338 44.17 40.15 45.13
C VAL A 338 45.65 40.23 44.66
N SER A 339 45.84 40.90 43.51
CA SER A 339 47.09 41.48 42.91
C SER A 339 47.96 40.54 42.07
N LYS A 340 48.52 40.87 40.88
CA LYS A 340 48.81 42.18 40.24
C LYS A 340 49.23 41.98 38.75
N ALA A 341 48.75 42.88 37.87
CA ALA A 341 49.36 43.49 36.66
C ALA A 341 50.16 42.71 35.56
N LYS A 342 49.64 42.78 34.30
CA LYS A 342 50.17 43.33 33.00
C LYS A 342 51.63 43.05 32.54
N PRO A 343 51.99 43.28 31.24
CA PRO A 343 51.35 43.04 29.92
C PRO A 343 52.22 42.18 28.96
N ALA A 344 51.76 42.07 27.71
CA ALA A 344 52.33 41.44 26.52
C ALA A 344 53.76 41.83 26.11
N ASP A 345 54.42 40.90 25.41
CA ASP A 345 55.33 41.03 24.23
C ASP A 345 55.42 39.59 23.61
N GLU A 346 55.04 39.31 22.36
CA GLU A 346 55.70 39.54 21.05
C GLU A 346 56.53 38.31 20.57
N ALA A 347 56.32 37.93 19.29
CA ALA A 347 57.07 36.96 18.45
C ALA A 347 56.98 35.46 18.85
N VAL A 348 56.70 34.47 17.97
CA VAL A 348 56.96 34.23 16.54
C VAL A 348 55.84 33.38 15.95
#